data_AF-A0A452ZHQ3-F1
#
_entry.id   AF-A0A452ZHQ3-F1
#
_cell.length_a   1.000
_cell.length_b   1.000
_cell.length_c   1.000
_cell.angle_alpha   90.00
_cell.angle_beta   90.00
_cell.angle_gamma   90.00
#
_symmetry.space_group_name_H-M   'P 1'
#
loop_
_entity.id
_entity.type
_entity.pdbx_description
1 polymer ?
#
loop_
_entity_poly.entity_id
_entity_poly.type
_entity_poly.pdbx_seq_one_letter_code
_entity_poly.pdbx_strand_id
1 'polypeptide(L)'
;MSQRFERVTRNLKVTRLFSTLVEELKAIGLSPQGPAQCSDVMVPVAHCDRSPVLLLMGGGMGAGKSTVLKDILKESFWSGAAANAVVVEADAFKETDVIYRAISSRGHHNDMLQTAELVHQSSMDAASSLLVTALNEGRDVIMDGTLSWEPFFQQTVAMARAVHRQRYRMGVGYKVTEDGSITEDYWEPVEARSTDEESEMRLRKPYRIELVGVVCDAYLAVVRGIRRAVITGRAVRVKSQLQSHKRFATAFRGYCGVVDNARLYSTNSMGAPKLIGWKDGESNLLVDPEEIGCLERVSGLNDEANCVDELYPDGQPSPSAWQDLVASPSRAS
;
A
#
# COMPACT_ATOMS: atom_id res chain seq x y z
N MET A 1 31.22 -17.91 -21.62
CA MET A 1 30.39 -17.73 -20.41
C MET A 1 29.27 -16.69 -20.57
N SER A 2 29.47 -15.58 -21.30
CA SER A 2 28.44 -14.52 -21.49
C SER A 2 27.10 -15.00 -22.05
N GLN A 3 27.08 -15.78 -23.15
CA GLN A 3 25.81 -16.21 -23.77
C GLN A 3 24.93 -17.09 -22.85
N ARG A 4 25.55 -17.85 -21.95
CA ARG A 4 24.81 -18.73 -21.01
C ARG A 4 24.21 -17.91 -19.87
N PHE A 5 24.93 -16.89 -19.39
CA PHE A 5 24.45 -15.95 -18.39
C PHE A 5 23.29 -15.10 -18.93
N GLU A 6 23.43 -14.57 -20.14
CA GLU A 6 22.44 -13.73 -20.81
C GLU A 6 21.13 -14.48 -21.10
N ARG A 7 21.23 -15.76 -21.50
CA ARG A 7 20.08 -16.65 -21.70
C ARG A 7 19.37 -17.00 -20.40
N VAL A 8 20.10 -17.21 -19.31
CA VAL A 8 19.55 -17.46 -17.98
C VAL A 8 18.85 -16.21 -17.44
N THR A 9 19.44 -15.02 -17.60
CA THR A 9 18.83 -13.75 -17.20
C THR A 9 17.56 -13.46 -18.01
N ARG A 10 17.55 -13.74 -19.32
CA ARG A 10 16.36 -13.57 -20.17
C ARG A 10 15.25 -14.55 -19.78
N ASN A 11 15.58 -15.82 -19.53
CA ASN A 11 14.61 -16.81 -19.06
C ASN A 11 14.01 -16.44 -17.70
N LEU A 12 14.83 -16.00 -16.74
CA LEU A 12 14.36 -15.55 -15.43
C LEU A 12 13.43 -14.33 -15.54
N LYS A 13 13.73 -13.36 -16.43
CA LYS A 13 12.84 -12.22 -16.71
C LYS A 13 11.49 -12.66 -17.28
N VAL A 14 11.50 -13.61 -18.22
CA VAL A 14 10.27 -14.14 -18.82
C VAL A 14 9.45 -14.91 -17.79
N THR A 15 10.08 -15.82 -17.04
CA THR A 15 9.42 -16.57 -15.96
C THR A 15 8.83 -15.64 -14.91
N ARG A 16 9.54 -14.57 -14.55
CA ARG A 16 9.08 -13.54 -13.61
C ARG A 16 7.82 -12.83 -14.11
N LEU A 17 7.81 -12.36 -15.35
CA LEU A 17 6.62 -11.74 -15.96
C LEU A 17 5.42 -12.68 -15.97
N PHE A 18 5.61 -13.94 -16.37
CA PHE A 18 4.53 -14.94 -16.37
C PHE A 18 4.02 -15.25 -14.96
N SER A 19 4.90 -15.40 -13.96
CA SER A 19 4.46 -15.64 -12.58
C SER A 19 3.68 -14.45 -12.03
N THR A 20 4.14 -13.23 -12.31
CA THR A 20 3.46 -12.00 -11.87
C THR A 20 2.07 -11.89 -12.49
N LEU A 21 1.94 -12.11 -13.80
CA LEU A 21 0.65 -12.11 -14.49
C LEU A 21 -0.31 -13.18 -13.95
N VAL A 22 0.20 -14.37 -13.62
CA VAL A 22 -0.62 -15.44 -13.02
C VAL A 22 -1.12 -15.04 -11.64
N GLU A 23 -0.30 -14.42 -10.81
CA GLU A 23 -0.72 -13.93 -9.49
C GLU A 23 -1.70 -12.75 -9.59
N GLU A 24 -1.50 -11.84 -10.57
CA GLU A 24 -2.46 -10.79 -10.88
C GLU A 24 -3.82 -11.39 -11.30
N LEU A 25 -3.84 -12.37 -12.20
CA LEU A 25 -5.08 -13.05 -12.63
C LEU A 25 -5.79 -13.77 -11.48
N LYS A 26 -5.03 -14.42 -10.58
CA LYS A 26 -5.58 -15.02 -9.36
C LYS A 26 -6.18 -13.99 -8.42
N ALA A 27 -5.49 -12.86 -8.22
CA ALA A 27 -5.98 -11.77 -7.38
C ALA A 27 -7.25 -11.12 -7.94
N ILE A 28 -7.41 -11.09 -9.27
CA ILE A 28 -8.61 -10.56 -9.93
C ILE A 28 -9.75 -11.59 -9.95
N GLY A 29 -9.43 -12.89 -9.90
CA GLY A 29 -10.39 -14.00 -9.96
C GLY A 29 -10.69 -14.50 -11.38
N LEU A 30 -9.86 -14.17 -12.37
CA LEU A 30 -10.03 -14.60 -13.76
C LEU A 30 -9.34 -15.96 -13.96
N SER A 31 -10.09 -17.06 -13.82
CA SER A 31 -9.60 -18.40 -14.22
C SER A 31 -9.60 -18.53 -15.74
N PRO A 32 -8.57 -19.14 -16.38
CA PRO A 32 -8.59 -19.42 -17.81
C PRO A 32 -9.46 -20.65 -18.07
N GLN A 33 -10.77 -20.45 -18.14
CA GLN A 33 -11.67 -21.39 -18.82
C GLN A 33 -12.24 -20.74 -20.08
N GLY A 34 -12.42 -21.58 -21.10
CA GLY A 34 -12.73 -21.22 -22.49
C GLY A 34 -14.01 -20.39 -22.71
N PRO A 35 -14.37 -20.15 -23.98
CA PRO A 35 -15.22 -19.05 -24.36
C PRO A 35 -16.62 -19.15 -23.75
N ALA A 36 -17.07 -18.01 -23.22
CA ALA A 36 -18.46 -17.66 -22.96
C ALA A 36 -19.28 -18.67 -22.14
N GLN A 37 -19.00 -18.76 -20.83
CA GLN A 37 -20.10 -18.85 -19.87
C GLN A 37 -19.83 -17.84 -18.75
N CYS A 38 -20.71 -16.85 -18.68
CA CYS A 38 -20.83 -15.91 -17.58
C CYS A 38 -21.09 -16.73 -16.31
N SER A 39 -20.02 -17.17 -15.64
CA SER A 39 -20.13 -17.70 -14.29
C SER A 39 -20.25 -16.50 -13.37
N ASP A 40 -21.50 -16.09 -13.23
CA ASP A 40 -22.00 -15.18 -12.23
C ASP A 40 -21.65 -15.78 -10.86
N VAL A 41 -20.41 -15.55 -10.40
CA VAL A 41 -20.04 -15.73 -9.00
C VAL A 41 -20.93 -14.76 -8.27
N MET A 42 -22.09 -15.25 -7.77
CA MET A 42 -23.18 -14.43 -7.25
C MET A 42 -22.65 -13.38 -6.28
N VAL A 43 -22.35 -12.20 -6.82
CA VAL A 43 -22.07 -11.01 -6.05
C VAL A 43 -23.43 -10.65 -5.45
N PRO A 44 -23.56 -10.53 -4.12
CA PRO A 44 -24.84 -10.19 -3.51
C PRO A 44 -25.43 -8.98 -4.23
N VAL A 45 -26.68 -9.05 -4.69
CA VAL A 45 -27.34 -8.01 -5.52
C VAL A 45 -27.16 -6.59 -4.97
N ALA A 46 -27.04 -6.44 -3.64
CA ALA A 46 -26.75 -5.20 -2.94
C ALA A 46 -25.39 -4.53 -3.29
N HIS A 47 -24.43 -5.27 -3.84
CA HIS A 47 -23.10 -4.74 -4.22
C HIS A 47 -23.07 -4.19 -5.65
N CYS A 48 -23.93 -4.66 -6.55
CA CYS A 48 -23.99 -4.19 -7.93
C CYS A 48 -24.62 -2.79 -8.06
N ASP A 49 -25.45 -2.39 -7.09
CA ASP A 49 -26.18 -1.12 -7.12
C ASP A 49 -25.49 0.05 -6.38
N ARG A 50 -24.30 -0.15 -5.81
CA ARG A 50 -23.57 0.92 -5.14
C ARG A 50 -22.33 1.38 -5.92
N SER A 51 -21.82 2.55 -5.56
CA SER A 51 -20.47 2.96 -5.98
C SER A 51 -19.42 1.97 -5.44
N PRO A 52 -18.41 1.60 -6.25
CA PRO A 52 -17.28 0.82 -5.77
C PRO A 52 -16.44 1.64 -4.79
N VAL A 53 -15.73 0.97 -3.88
CA VAL A 53 -14.94 1.59 -2.83
C VAL A 53 -13.46 1.33 -3.05
N LEU A 54 -12.66 2.41 -3.05
CA LEU A 54 -11.20 2.35 -2.99
C LEU A 54 -10.78 2.72 -1.56
N LEU A 55 -10.33 1.73 -0.79
CA LEU A 55 -9.75 1.90 0.54
C LEU A 55 -8.24 2.02 0.43
N LEU A 56 -7.72 3.21 0.73
CA LEU A 56 -6.30 3.53 0.75
C LEU A 56 -5.78 3.43 2.20
N MET A 57 -5.02 2.38 2.50
CA MET A 57 -4.34 2.24 3.79
C MET A 57 -2.96 2.89 3.69
N GLY A 58 -2.70 3.87 4.55
CA GLY A 58 -1.45 4.62 4.62
C GLY A 58 -0.82 4.61 6.00
N GLY A 59 0.48 4.81 6.07
CA GLY A 59 1.23 4.78 7.32
C GLY A 59 2.61 4.17 7.14
N GLY A 60 3.57 4.69 7.92
CA GLY A 60 4.95 4.23 7.84
C GLY A 60 5.12 2.73 8.07
N MET A 61 6.24 2.18 7.60
CA MET A 61 6.54 0.76 7.82
C MET A 61 6.58 0.46 9.33
N GLY A 62 5.94 -0.64 9.75
CA GLY A 62 5.83 -0.99 11.18
C GLY A 62 4.78 -0.18 11.97
N ALA A 63 3.99 0.69 11.34
CA ALA A 63 2.95 1.47 12.02
C ALA A 63 1.75 0.64 12.53
N GLY A 64 1.64 -0.63 12.16
CA GLY A 64 0.51 -1.47 12.59
C GLY A 64 -0.73 -1.42 11.68
N LYS A 65 -0.55 -1.05 10.40
CA LYS A 65 -1.63 -1.02 9.38
C LYS A 65 -2.46 -2.30 9.34
N SER A 66 -1.82 -3.46 9.35
CA SER A 66 -2.51 -4.75 9.29
C SER A 66 -3.41 -5.01 10.52
N THR A 67 -3.09 -4.43 11.68
CA THR A 67 -3.96 -4.52 12.87
C THR A 67 -5.23 -3.71 12.67
N VAL A 68 -5.10 -2.47 12.18
CA VAL A 68 -6.23 -1.58 11.88
C VAL A 68 -7.09 -2.17 10.77
N LEU A 69 -6.47 -2.69 9.71
CA LEU A 69 -7.18 -3.30 8.58
C LEU A 69 -8.03 -4.49 9.05
N LYS A 70 -7.50 -5.36 9.94
CA LYS A 70 -8.28 -6.48 10.51
C LYS A 70 -9.55 -6.04 11.22
N ASP A 71 -9.54 -4.88 11.87
CA ASP A 71 -10.71 -4.35 12.57
C ASP A 71 -11.69 -3.71 11.58
N ILE A 72 -11.18 -2.98 10.59
CA ILE A 72 -12.01 -2.42 9.49
C ILE A 72 -12.72 -3.53 8.72
N LEU A 73 -12.04 -4.64 8.44
CA LEU A 73 -12.63 -5.77 7.71
C LEU A 73 -13.78 -6.46 8.46
N LYS A 74 -13.90 -6.23 9.78
CA LYS A 74 -15.05 -6.71 10.59
C LYS A 74 -16.24 -5.76 10.56
N GLU A 75 -16.08 -4.52 10.07
CA GLU A 75 -17.16 -3.56 9.96
C GLU A 75 -18.24 -4.07 9.00
N SER A 76 -19.48 -3.64 9.21
CA SER A 76 -20.66 -4.14 8.47
C SER A 76 -20.47 -4.12 6.96
N PHE A 77 -19.90 -3.04 6.43
CA PHE A 77 -19.61 -2.90 5.01
C PHE A 77 -18.61 -3.97 4.52
N TRP A 78 -17.43 -4.03 5.13
CA TRP A 78 -16.35 -4.90 4.66
C TRP A 78 -16.58 -6.37 4.97
N SER A 79 -17.35 -6.71 6.01
CA SER A 79 -17.69 -8.09 6.33
C SER A 79 -18.37 -8.85 5.18
N GLY A 80 -19.13 -8.12 4.33
CA GLY A 80 -19.75 -8.66 3.11
C GLY A 80 -18.96 -8.38 1.83
N ALA A 81 -18.23 -7.25 1.76
CA ALA A 81 -17.52 -6.83 0.55
C ALA A 81 -16.11 -7.44 0.40
N ALA A 82 -15.43 -7.69 1.52
CA ALA A 82 -13.99 -8.02 1.52
C ALA A 82 -13.65 -9.31 0.76
N ALA A 83 -14.56 -10.30 0.75
CA ALA A 83 -14.35 -11.55 0.00
C ALA A 83 -14.23 -11.31 -1.52
N ASN A 84 -14.83 -10.23 -2.03
CA ASN A 84 -14.82 -9.87 -3.45
C ASN A 84 -13.93 -8.65 -3.74
N ALA A 85 -13.29 -8.07 -2.73
CA ALA A 85 -12.39 -6.94 -2.91
C ALA A 85 -11.03 -7.39 -3.41
N VAL A 86 -10.41 -6.59 -4.28
CA VAL A 86 -9.03 -6.81 -4.73
C VAL A 86 -8.10 -6.16 -3.72
N VAL A 87 -7.23 -6.97 -3.08
CA VAL A 87 -6.21 -6.47 -2.17
C VAL A 87 -4.91 -6.25 -2.94
N VAL A 88 -4.43 -5.00 -2.94
CA VAL A 88 -3.19 -4.58 -3.59
C VAL A 88 -2.13 -4.30 -2.53
N GLU A 89 -1.17 -5.21 -2.39
CA GLU A 89 -0.02 -5.08 -1.48
C GLU A 89 1.26 -5.41 -2.24
N ALA A 90 2.15 -4.42 -2.43
CA ALA A 90 3.40 -4.63 -3.16
C ALA A 90 4.33 -5.66 -2.50
N ASP A 91 4.31 -5.76 -1.17
CA ASP A 91 5.14 -6.72 -0.44
C ASP A 91 4.69 -8.17 -0.66
N ALA A 92 3.41 -8.44 -0.94
CA ALA A 92 2.92 -9.78 -1.24
C ALA A 92 3.51 -10.34 -2.54
N PHE A 93 3.72 -9.48 -3.55
CA PHE A 93 4.36 -9.87 -4.82
C PHE A 93 5.85 -10.18 -4.66
N LYS A 94 6.53 -9.64 -3.64
CA LYS A 94 7.93 -10.00 -3.36
C LYS A 94 8.06 -11.48 -2.98
N GLU A 95 7.07 -12.03 -2.27
CA GLU A 95 7.11 -13.41 -1.76
C GLU A 95 6.90 -14.48 -2.84
N THR A 96 6.23 -14.10 -3.92
CA THR A 96 5.98 -14.96 -5.07
C THR A 96 7.07 -14.83 -6.14
N ASP A 97 7.91 -13.79 -6.06
CA ASP A 97 9.02 -13.56 -6.97
C ASP A 97 10.05 -14.71 -6.93
N VAL A 98 10.30 -15.31 -8.09
CA VAL A 98 11.22 -16.45 -8.25
C VAL A 98 12.66 -16.12 -7.85
N ILE A 99 13.10 -14.87 -7.99
CA ILE A 99 14.44 -14.41 -7.60
C ILE A 99 14.49 -14.26 -6.07
N TYR A 100 13.45 -13.67 -5.46
CA TYR A 100 13.36 -13.54 -4.01
C TYR A 100 13.36 -14.91 -3.33
N ARG A 101 12.57 -15.87 -3.84
CA ARG A 101 12.54 -17.25 -3.34
C ARG A 101 13.88 -17.95 -3.50
N ALA A 102 14.51 -17.85 -4.67
CA ALA A 102 15.78 -18.53 -4.96
C ALA A 102 16.95 -18.03 -4.10
N ILE A 103 16.94 -16.75 -3.73
CA ILE A 103 17.99 -16.17 -2.87
C ILE A 103 17.69 -16.42 -1.39
N SER A 104 16.42 -16.28 -0.97
CA SER A 104 16.00 -16.55 0.40
C SER A 104 16.21 -18.03 0.79
N SER A 105 16.04 -18.96 -0.15
CA SER A 105 16.26 -20.40 0.08
C SER A 105 17.74 -20.79 0.24
N ARG A 106 18.70 -19.92 -0.11
CA ARG A 106 20.13 -20.20 -0.01
C ARG A 106 20.77 -19.80 1.32
N GLY A 107 20.00 -19.25 2.27
CA GLY A 107 20.46 -19.02 3.64
C GLY A 107 21.45 -17.87 3.84
N HIS A 108 21.72 -17.04 2.83
CA HIS A 108 22.58 -15.87 2.96
C HIS A 108 21.81 -14.70 3.60
N HIS A 109 21.71 -14.69 4.93
CA HIS A 109 20.95 -13.66 5.67
C HIS A 109 21.53 -12.24 5.55
N ASN A 110 22.83 -12.10 5.23
CA ASN A 110 23.46 -10.79 4.99
C ASN A 110 22.99 -10.11 3.70
N ASP A 111 22.46 -10.87 2.72
CA ASP A 111 22.06 -10.36 1.40
C ASP A 111 20.56 -10.08 1.30
N MET A 112 19.81 -10.31 2.37
CA MET A 112 18.35 -10.22 2.41
C MET A 112 17.82 -8.80 2.09
N LEU A 113 18.50 -7.76 2.57
CA LEU A 113 18.16 -6.37 2.27
C LEU A 113 18.41 -6.02 0.80
N GLN A 114 19.56 -6.41 0.25
CA GLN A 114 19.86 -6.18 -1.17
C GLN A 114 18.89 -6.96 -2.09
N THR A 115 18.53 -8.17 -1.69
CA THR A 115 17.56 -9.01 -2.42
C THR A 115 16.18 -8.39 -2.48
N ALA A 116 15.69 -7.86 -1.36
CA ALA A 116 14.40 -7.17 -1.28
C ALA A 116 14.36 -5.91 -2.16
N GLU A 117 15.49 -5.24 -2.33
CA GLU A 117 15.64 -4.06 -3.20
C GLU A 117 15.68 -4.43 -4.68
N LEU A 118 16.36 -5.52 -5.04
CA LEU A 118 16.42 -6.01 -6.42
C LEU A 118 15.04 -6.37 -6.99
N VAL A 119 14.13 -6.86 -6.13
CA VAL A 119 12.77 -7.21 -6.57
C VAL A 119 11.75 -6.08 -6.38
N HIS A 120 12.16 -4.97 -5.76
CA HIS A 120 11.25 -3.90 -5.36
C HIS A 120 10.49 -3.30 -6.53
N GLN A 121 11.18 -2.91 -7.61
CA GLN A 121 10.55 -2.25 -8.75
C GLN A 121 9.48 -3.13 -9.40
N SER A 122 9.80 -4.38 -9.73
CA SER A 122 8.80 -5.24 -10.39
C SER A 122 7.65 -5.65 -9.47
N SER A 123 7.83 -5.63 -8.15
CA SER A 123 6.72 -5.83 -7.21
C SER A 123 5.81 -4.60 -7.16
N MET A 124 6.39 -3.39 -7.25
CA MET A 124 5.63 -2.14 -7.38
C MET A 124 4.90 -2.06 -8.72
N ASP A 125 5.55 -2.49 -9.81
CA ASP A 125 4.93 -2.52 -11.14
C ASP A 125 3.74 -3.49 -11.16
N ALA A 126 3.90 -4.69 -10.56
CA ALA A 126 2.83 -5.68 -10.43
C ALA A 126 1.63 -5.15 -9.63
N ALA A 127 1.90 -4.55 -8.47
CA ALA A 127 0.86 -3.94 -7.64
C ALA A 127 0.14 -2.80 -8.39
N SER A 128 0.88 -2.00 -9.16
CA SER A 128 0.32 -0.91 -9.96
C SER A 128 -0.53 -1.41 -11.12
N SER A 129 -0.11 -2.49 -11.79
CA SER A 129 -0.86 -3.19 -12.84
C SER A 129 -2.18 -3.74 -12.30
N LEU A 130 -2.11 -4.43 -11.16
CA LEU A 130 -3.30 -4.95 -10.47
C LEU A 130 -4.25 -3.82 -10.08
N LEU A 131 -3.72 -2.72 -9.52
CA LEU A 131 -4.51 -1.57 -9.10
C LEU A 131 -5.28 -0.94 -10.26
N VAL A 132 -4.61 -0.58 -11.35
CA VAL A 132 -5.28 0.07 -12.49
C VAL A 132 -6.29 -0.86 -13.14
N THR A 133 -5.99 -2.17 -13.20
CA THR A 133 -6.90 -3.17 -13.73
C THR A 133 -8.16 -3.28 -12.87
N ALA A 134 -8.01 -3.45 -11.56
CA ALA A 134 -9.15 -3.54 -10.64
C ALA A 134 -10.01 -2.27 -10.64
N LEU A 135 -9.36 -1.10 -10.68
CA LEU A 135 -10.07 0.18 -10.74
C LEU A 135 -10.87 0.35 -12.04
N ASN A 136 -10.27 0.01 -13.17
CA ASN A 136 -10.94 -0.01 -14.47
C ASN A 136 -12.12 -0.98 -14.51
N GLU A 137 -12.11 -2.08 -13.75
CA GLU A 137 -13.21 -3.04 -13.69
C GLU A 137 -14.29 -2.70 -12.65
N GLY A 138 -14.18 -1.54 -11.98
CA GLY A 138 -15.20 -1.12 -11.00
C GLY A 138 -15.23 -2.01 -9.74
N ARG A 139 -14.13 -2.68 -9.40
CA ARG A 139 -14.04 -3.55 -8.23
C ARG A 139 -13.82 -2.75 -6.95
N ASP A 140 -14.29 -3.26 -5.82
CA ASP A 140 -13.78 -2.75 -4.54
C ASP A 140 -12.30 -3.08 -4.42
N VAL A 141 -11.50 -2.10 -4.00
CA VAL A 141 -10.05 -2.23 -3.90
C VAL A 141 -9.61 -1.83 -2.50
N ILE A 142 -8.74 -2.65 -1.90
CA ILE A 142 -8.01 -2.32 -0.68
C ILE A 142 -6.54 -2.21 -1.07
N MET A 143 -5.99 -1.01 -1.02
CA MET A 143 -4.59 -0.76 -1.32
C MET A 143 -3.83 -0.57 -0.01
N ASP A 144 -2.94 -1.52 0.31
CA ASP A 144 -2.03 -1.44 1.46
C ASP A 144 -0.67 -0.91 1.03
N GLY A 145 -0.38 0.34 1.41
CA GLY A 145 0.87 1.01 1.08
C GLY A 145 1.38 1.88 2.23
N THR A 146 2.56 2.46 2.04
CA THR A 146 3.03 3.52 2.95
C THR A 146 2.30 4.84 2.70
N LEU A 147 1.87 5.07 1.45
CA LEU A 147 1.38 6.35 0.94
C LEU A 147 2.35 7.50 1.27
N SER A 148 3.66 7.23 1.19
CA SER A 148 4.72 8.18 1.52
C SER A 148 5.16 9.04 0.33
N TRP A 149 4.46 8.93 -0.80
CA TRP A 149 4.83 9.62 -2.05
C TRP A 149 3.61 10.32 -2.62
N GLU A 150 3.56 11.64 -2.42
CA GLU A 150 2.38 12.45 -2.69
C GLU A 150 1.96 12.51 -4.17
N PRO A 151 2.87 12.66 -5.15
CA PRO A 151 2.46 12.68 -6.56
C PRO A 151 1.75 11.39 -6.96
N PHE A 152 2.25 10.24 -6.52
CA PHE A 152 1.60 8.95 -6.77
C PHE A 152 0.20 8.88 -6.14
N PHE A 153 0.04 9.34 -4.90
CA PHE A 153 -1.27 9.39 -4.24
C PHE A 153 -2.26 10.28 -5.01
N GLN A 154 -1.86 11.51 -5.33
CA GLN A 154 -2.71 12.48 -6.02
C GLN A 154 -3.13 11.97 -7.41
N GLN A 155 -2.19 11.44 -8.19
CA GLN A 155 -2.49 10.87 -9.51
C GLN A 155 -3.41 9.64 -9.39
N THR A 156 -3.22 8.80 -8.37
CA THR A 156 -4.09 7.62 -8.13
C THR A 156 -5.52 8.03 -7.77
N VAL A 157 -5.68 9.03 -6.92
CA VAL A 157 -7.01 9.59 -6.58
C VAL A 157 -7.65 10.18 -7.84
N ALA A 158 -6.92 10.97 -8.63
CA ALA A 158 -7.43 11.55 -9.87
C ALA A 158 -7.88 10.47 -10.87
N MET A 159 -7.08 9.43 -11.04
CA MET A 159 -7.43 8.26 -11.85
C MET A 159 -8.71 7.60 -11.32
N ALA A 160 -8.77 7.26 -10.03
CA ALA A 160 -9.94 6.62 -9.43
C ALA A 160 -11.24 7.44 -9.55
N ARG A 161 -11.14 8.79 -9.55
CA ARG A 161 -12.28 9.68 -9.83
C ARG A 161 -12.69 9.66 -11.30
N ALA A 162 -11.79 9.32 -12.22
CA ALA A 162 -12.02 9.37 -13.66
C ALA A 162 -12.29 8.00 -14.31
N VAL A 163 -11.93 6.87 -13.68
CA VAL A 163 -12.06 5.51 -14.27
C VAL A 163 -13.48 5.12 -14.70
N HIS A 164 -14.51 5.76 -14.12
CA HIS A 164 -15.89 5.56 -14.54
C HIS A 164 -16.24 6.22 -15.88
N ARG A 165 -15.40 7.15 -16.38
CA ARG A 165 -15.58 7.86 -17.66
C ARG A 165 -14.56 7.49 -18.73
N GLN A 166 -13.37 7.03 -18.32
CA GLN A 166 -12.29 6.67 -19.23
C GLN A 166 -11.42 5.58 -18.60
N ARG A 167 -10.92 4.64 -19.39
CA ARG A 167 -9.98 3.64 -18.88
C ARG A 167 -8.57 4.21 -18.79
N TYR A 168 -7.77 3.63 -17.91
CA TYR A 168 -6.36 3.99 -17.71
C TYR A 168 -5.44 2.80 -17.90
N ARG A 169 -4.16 3.06 -18.12
CA ARG A 169 -3.07 2.07 -18.03
C ARG A 169 -1.93 2.64 -17.21
N MET A 170 -0.98 1.79 -16.83
CA MET A 170 0.26 2.25 -16.22
C MET A 170 0.99 3.22 -17.15
N GLY A 171 1.42 4.34 -16.57
CA GLY A 171 2.36 5.26 -17.19
C GLY A 171 3.81 4.83 -16.99
N VAL A 172 4.73 5.72 -17.33
CA VAL A 172 6.18 5.46 -17.24
C VAL A 172 6.72 5.43 -15.80
N GLY A 173 5.92 5.86 -14.82
CA GLY A 173 6.30 6.01 -13.42
C GLY A 173 7.25 7.18 -13.19
N TYR A 174 8.05 7.09 -12.12
CA TYR A 174 9.11 8.05 -11.84
C TYR A 174 10.40 7.67 -12.59
N LYS A 175 10.89 8.57 -13.44
CA LYS A 175 12.15 8.42 -14.18
C LYS A 175 12.97 9.70 -14.12
N VAL A 176 14.27 9.53 -13.93
CA VAL A 176 15.27 10.59 -14.09
C VAL A 176 16.06 10.26 -15.35
N THR A 177 16.04 11.14 -16.33
CA THR A 177 16.80 10.98 -17.58
C THR A 177 18.25 11.42 -17.41
N GLU A 178 19.11 11.09 -18.37
CA GLU A 178 20.56 11.38 -18.30
C GLU A 178 20.88 12.87 -18.23
N ASP A 179 20.00 13.72 -18.76
CA ASP A 179 20.08 15.19 -18.68
C ASP A 179 19.57 15.76 -17.34
N GLY A 180 19.15 14.89 -16.42
CA GLY A 180 18.64 15.26 -15.09
C GLY A 180 17.18 15.68 -15.07
N SER A 181 16.46 15.65 -16.21
CA SER A 181 15.02 15.92 -16.20
C SER A 181 14.23 14.79 -15.53
N ILE A 182 13.14 15.15 -14.86
CA ILE A 182 12.30 14.24 -14.09
C ILE A 182 10.96 14.09 -14.82
N THR A 183 10.61 12.86 -15.19
CA THR A 183 9.27 12.48 -15.65
C THR A 183 8.59 11.70 -14.54
N GLU A 184 7.37 12.07 -14.20
CA GLU A 184 6.61 11.44 -13.11
C GLU A 184 5.14 11.28 -13.49
N ASP A 185 4.86 10.21 -14.25
CA ASP A 185 3.52 9.91 -14.75
C ASP A 185 3.18 8.45 -14.43
N TYR A 186 2.32 8.23 -13.44
CA TYR A 186 1.96 6.89 -12.99
C TYR A 186 0.80 6.27 -13.77
N TRP A 187 -0.11 7.10 -14.29
CA TRP A 187 -1.33 6.67 -14.96
C TRP A 187 -1.57 7.44 -16.24
N GLU A 188 -1.84 6.72 -17.33
CA GLU A 188 -2.10 7.30 -18.64
C GLU A 188 -3.52 6.92 -19.10
N PRO A 189 -4.35 7.87 -19.56
CA PRO A 189 -5.68 7.56 -20.09
C PRO A 189 -5.57 6.76 -21.39
N VAL A 190 -6.57 5.92 -21.64
CA VAL A 190 -6.68 5.09 -22.84
C VAL A 190 -7.90 5.55 -23.64
N GLU A 191 -7.70 5.86 -24.92
CA GLU A 191 -8.80 6.21 -25.82
C GLU A 191 -9.76 5.03 -26.01
N ALA A 192 -11.06 5.31 -25.98
CA ALA A 192 -12.10 4.31 -26.22
C ALA A 192 -11.98 3.79 -27.65
N ARG A 193 -11.94 2.45 -27.82
CA ARG A 193 -11.69 1.84 -29.13
C ARG A 193 -12.97 1.57 -29.91
N SER A 194 -14.14 1.59 -29.26
CA SER A 194 -15.43 1.31 -29.89
C SER A 194 -16.61 1.97 -29.18
N THR A 195 -17.74 2.06 -29.90
CA THR A 195 -19.01 2.59 -29.39
C THR A 195 -19.60 1.70 -28.28
N ASP A 196 -19.30 0.39 -28.30
CA ASP A 196 -19.74 -0.55 -27.27
C ASP A 196 -18.98 -0.32 -25.94
N GLU A 197 -17.67 -0.05 -26.00
CA GLU A 197 -16.87 0.32 -24.83
C GLU A 197 -17.34 1.64 -24.20
N GLU A 198 -17.76 2.61 -25.01
CA GLU A 198 -18.35 3.87 -24.53
C GLU A 198 -19.69 3.65 -23.81
N SER A 199 -20.51 2.70 -24.28
CA SER A 199 -21.80 2.36 -23.67
C SER A 199 -21.62 1.67 -22.31
N GLU A 200 -20.69 0.72 -22.21
CA GLU A 200 -20.34 0.08 -20.93
C GLU A 200 -19.76 1.07 -19.92
N MET A 201 -18.98 2.06 -20.38
CA MET A 201 -18.43 3.11 -19.50
C MET A 201 -19.54 3.96 -18.87
N ARG A 202 -20.63 4.27 -19.59
CA ARG A 202 -21.76 5.06 -19.06
C ARG A 202 -22.52 4.39 -17.92
N LEU A 203 -22.38 3.08 -17.75
CA LEU A 203 -23.03 2.33 -16.67
C LEU A 203 -22.20 2.33 -15.37
N ARG A 204 -20.93 2.75 -15.41
CA ARG A 204 -20.02 2.69 -14.27
C ARG A 204 -20.29 3.82 -13.29
N LYS A 205 -20.32 3.47 -12.00
CA LYS A 205 -20.46 4.45 -10.91
C LYS A 205 -19.09 5.01 -10.51
N PRO A 206 -19.00 6.29 -10.10
CA PRO A 206 -17.77 6.85 -9.58
C PRO A 206 -17.37 6.16 -8.27
N TYR A 207 -16.06 6.03 -8.04
CA TYR A 207 -15.54 5.47 -6.79
C TYR A 207 -15.80 6.38 -5.60
N ARG A 208 -16.17 5.76 -4.48
CA ARG A 208 -15.99 6.33 -3.15
C ARG A 208 -14.57 6.00 -2.67
N ILE A 209 -13.81 7.00 -2.27
CA ILE A 209 -12.41 6.88 -1.87
C ILE A 209 -12.32 7.11 -0.35
N GLU A 210 -11.85 6.08 0.36
CA GLU A 210 -11.67 6.09 1.80
C GLU A 210 -10.18 6.03 2.13
N LEU A 211 -9.69 6.97 2.94
CA LEU A 211 -8.33 6.99 3.45
C LEU A 211 -8.29 6.49 4.89
N VAL A 212 -7.41 5.55 5.19
CA VAL A 212 -7.12 5.13 6.55
C VAL A 212 -5.64 5.31 6.81
N GLY A 213 -5.33 6.33 7.59
CA GLY A 213 -3.99 6.57 8.10
C GLY A 213 -3.72 5.84 9.39
N VAL A 214 -2.51 5.31 9.53
CA VAL A 214 -2.03 4.71 10.77
C VAL A 214 -0.70 5.35 11.15
N VAL A 215 -0.68 5.98 12.31
CA VAL A 215 0.50 6.62 12.87
C VAL A 215 0.92 5.92 14.16
N CYS A 216 2.23 5.83 14.36
CA CYS A 216 2.80 5.56 15.66
C CYS A 216 4.11 6.30 15.81
N ASP A 217 4.62 6.34 17.03
CA ASP A 217 5.95 6.77 17.36
C ASP A 217 6.97 6.03 16.48
N ALA A 218 7.91 6.79 15.89
CA ALA A 218 8.83 6.27 14.90
C ALA A 218 9.80 5.26 15.51
N TYR A 219 10.16 5.50 16.77
CA TYR A 219 10.99 4.60 17.52
C TYR A 219 10.29 3.24 17.73
N LEU A 220 9.03 3.25 18.18
CA LEU A 220 8.21 2.03 18.32
C LEU A 220 8.10 1.27 16.99
N ALA A 221 7.95 1.98 15.87
CA ALA A 221 7.92 1.37 14.55
C ALA A 221 9.24 0.65 14.22
N VAL A 222 10.39 1.25 14.52
CA VAL A 222 11.71 0.63 14.31
C VAL A 222 11.85 -0.65 15.12
N VAL A 223 11.45 -0.65 16.41
CA VAL A 223 11.47 -1.87 17.23
C VAL A 223 10.58 -2.97 16.65
N ARG A 224 9.36 -2.61 16.21
CA ARG A 224 8.47 -3.55 15.52
C ARG A 224 9.10 -4.09 14.24
N GLY A 225 9.80 -3.26 13.49
CA GLY A 225 10.56 -3.63 12.29
C GLY A 225 11.66 -4.65 12.59
N ILE A 226 12.46 -4.40 13.63
CA ILE A 226 13.53 -5.32 14.09
C ILE A 226 12.92 -6.64 14.56
N ARG A 227 11.88 -6.60 15.40
CA ARG A 227 11.18 -7.81 15.86
C ARG A 227 10.64 -8.63 14.70
N ARG A 228 10.03 -7.98 13.70
CA ARG A 228 9.55 -8.64 12.48
C ARG A 228 10.71 -9.25 11.69
N ALA A 229 11.84 -8.55 11.57
CA ALA A 229 13.03 -9.09 10.89
C ALA A 229 13.52 -10.39 11.55
N VAL A 230 13.52 -10.45 12.89
CA VAL A 230 13.92 -11.65 13.65
C VAL A 230 12.91 -12.80 13.45
N ILE A 231 11.61 -12.52 13.49
CA ILE A 231 10.57 -13.56 13.45
C ILE A 231 10.36 -14.09 12.02
N THR A 232 10.26 -13.19 11.03
CA THR A 232 9.82 -13.53 9.67
C THR A 232 10.96 -13.45 8.66
N GLY A 233 12.16 -13.05 9.05
CA GLY A 233 13.25 -12.78 8.10
C GLY A 233 12.94 -11.61 7.17
N ARG A 234 12.20 -10.58 7.61
CA ARG A 234 11.91 -9.38 6.79
C ARG A 234 12.50 -8.14 7.40
N ALA A 235 13.73 -7.82 6.99
CA ALA A 235 14.41 -6.59 7.38
C ALA A 235 13.98 -5.41 6.50
N VAL A 236 13.92 -4.23 7.12
CA VAL A 236 13.72 -2.95 6.45
C VAL A 236 14.82 -2.01 6.95
N ARG A 237 15.41 -1.21 6.06
CA ARG A 237 16.39 -0.20 6.48
C ARG A 237 15.72 0.86 7.34
N VAL A 238 16.31 1.17 8.49
CA VAL A 238 15.78 2.15 9.45
C VAL A 238 15.55 3.49 8.77
N LYS A 239 16.50 4.00 7.99
CA LYS A 239 16.35 5.24 7.21
C LYS A 239 15.11 5.24 6.32
N SER A 240 14.89 4.20 5.52
CA SER A 240 13.69 4.07 4.67
C SER A 240 12.40 4.00 5.48
N GLN A 241 12.46 3.36 6.66
CA GLN A 241 11.35 3.33 7.60
C GLN A 241 11.01 4.72 8.14
N LEU A 242 12.00 5.46 8.64
CA LEU A 242 11.83 6.84 9.12
C LEU A 242 11.31 7.78 8.02
N GLN A 243 11.86 7.69 6.81
CA GLN A 243 11.39 8.44 5.64
C GLN A 243 9.93 8.15 5.33
N SER A 244 9.49 6.88 5.39
CA SER A 244 8.09 6.52 5.13
C SER A 244 7.14 7.12 6.15
N HIS A 245 7.53 7.17 7.42
CA HIS A 245 6.76 7.78 8.51
C HIS A 245 6.66 9.28 8.34
N LYS A 246 7.80 9.95 8.16
CA LYS A 246 7.89 11.41 7.98
C LYS A 246 7.03 11.88 6.81
N ARG A 247 7.28 11.33 5.62
CA ARG A 247 6.58 11.74 4.39
C ARG A 247 5.07 11.51 4.46
N PHE A 248 4.63 10.35 4.99
CA PHE A 248 3.21 10.09 5.18
C PHE A 248 2.57 11.09 6.16
N ALA A 249 3.20 11.31 7.31
CA ALA A 249 2.69 12.23 8.32
C ALA A 249 2.60 13.68 7.80
N THR A 250 3.61 14.13 7.05
CA THR A 250 3.61 15.44 6.40
C THR A 250 2.46 15.60 5.40
N ALA A 251 2.19 14.56 4.59
CA ALA A 251 1.21 14.64 3.50
C ALA A 251 -0.25 14.33 3.93
N PHE A 252 -0.46 13.66 5.08
CA PHE A 252 -1.76 13.14 5.49
C PHE A 252 -2.89 14.18 5.48
N ARG A 253 -2.64 15.40 5.97
CA ARG A 253 -3.64 16.49 5.95
C ARG A 253 -4.03 16.89 4.52
N GLY A 254 -3.07 16.94 3.60
CA GLY A 254 -3.33 17.19 2.18
C GLY A 254 -4.16 16.08 1.55
N TYR A 255 -3.86 14.82 1.89
CA TYR A 255 -4.62 13.67 1.40
C TYR A 255 -6.09 13.71 1.83
N CYS A 256 -6.36 14.15 3.06
CA CYS A 256 -7.73 14.33 3.53
C CYS A 256 -8.54 15.30 2.65
N GLY A 257 -7.91 16.22 1.94
CA GLY A 257 -8.59 17.20 1.06
C GLY A 257 -9.11 16.63 -0.26
N VAL A 258 -8.65 15.45 -0.69
CA VAL A 258 -8.97 14.90 -2.03
C VAL A 258 -9.75 13.57 -1.98
N VAL A 259 -9.98 13.03 -0.79
CA VAL A 259 -10.74 11.79 -0.54
C VAL A 259 -12.11 12.10 0.06
N ASP A 260 -13.06 11.17 -0.06
CA ASP A 260 -14.40 11.34 0.51
C ASP A 260 -14.34 11.25 2.03
N ASN A 261 -13.76 10.16 2.54
CA ASN A 261 -13.67 9.90 3.97
C ASN A 261 -12.22 9.65 4.38
N ALA A 262 -11.86 10.10 5.59
CA ALA A 262 -10.55 9.81 6.16
C ALA A 262 -10.66 9.40 7.63
N ARG A 263 -9.86 8.42 8.04
CA ARG A 263 -9.71 8.01 9.44
C ARG A 263 -8.22 7.96 9.78
N LEU A 264 -7.84 8.43 10.95
CA LEU A 264 -6.47 8.37 11.46
C LEU A 264 -6.45 7.56 12.76
N TYR A 265 -5.65 6.51 12.80
CA TYR A 265 -5.47 5.66 13.96
C TYR A 265 -4.07 5.83 14.56
N SER A 266 -4.01 5.88 15.89
CA SER A 266 -2.78 5.76 16.67
C SER A 266 -2.60 4.31 17.13
N THR A 267 -1.40 3.78 17.00
CA THR A 267 -1.03 2.46 17.55
C THR A 267 0.09 2.55 18.59
N ASN A 268 0.19 3.68 19.29
CA ASN A 268 1.21 3.88 20.33
C ASN A 268 1.00 3.02 21.58
N SER A 269 -0.25 2.72 21.91
CA SER A 269 -0.60 1.83 23.02
C SER A 269 -0.43 0.37 22.64
N MET A 270 -0.13 -0.49 23.64
CA MET A 270 -0.09 -1.94 23.49
C MET A 270 -1.49 -2.59 23.28
N GLY A 271 -2.56 -1.80 23.37
CA GLY A 271 -3.94 -2.22 23.18
C GLY A 271 -4.46 -2.07 21.74
N ALA A 272 -5.79 -1.98 21.61
CA ALA A 272 -6.45 -1.76 20.31
C ALA A 272 -6.04 -0.40 19.70
N PRO A 273 -5.98 -0.28 18.37
CA PRO A 273 -5.74 1.00 17.71
C PRO A 273 -6.77 2.06 18.14
N LYS A 274 -6.29 3.25 18.52
CA LYS A 274 -7.15 4.38 18.93
C LYS A 274 -7.47 5.23 17.71
N LEU A 275 -8.75 5.50 17.43
CA LEU A 275 -9.15 6.48 16.41
C LEU A 275 -8.88 7.89 16.96
N ILE A 276 -8.01 8.65 16.30
CA ILE A 276 -7.55 9.97 16.74
C ILE A 276 -7.86 11.07 15.72
N GLY A 277 -8.38 10.72 14.55
CA GLY A 277 -8.86 11.67 13.57
C GLY A 277 -9.90 11.05 12.64
N TRP A 278 -10.88 11.83 12.22
CA TRP A 278 -11.96 11.39 11.35
C TRP A 278 -12.50 12.55 10.50
N LYS A 279 -12.79 12.24 9.24
CA LYS A 279 -13.43 13.09 8.24
C LYS A 279 -14.52 12.27 7.57
N ASP A 280 -15.70 12.87 7.40
CA ASP A 280 -16.81 12.33 6.60
C ASP A 280 -17.28 13.36 5.55
N GLY A 281 -17.29 12.96 4.28
CA GLY A 281 -17.70 13.81 3.17
C GLY A 281 -16.91 15.13 3.06
N GLU A 282 -17.62 16.26 3.03
CA GLU A 282 -17.01 17.60 2.88
C GLU A 282 -16.57 18.22 4.21
N SER A 283 -16.64 17.49 5.32
CA SER A 283 -16.22 18.01 6.62
C SER A 283 -14.70 18.21 6.70
N ASN A 284 -14.27 19.11 7.59
CA ASN A 284 -12.86 19.19 7.97
C ASN A 284 -12.49 17.97 8.83
N LEU A 285 -11.20 17.60 8.82
CA LEU A 285 -10.69 16.54 9.68
C LEU A 285 -10.85 16.93 11.16
N LEU A 286 -11.71 16.22 11.87
CA LEU A 286 -11.87 16.31 13.32
C LEU A 286 -10.80 15.44 13.98
N VAL A 287 -10.16 15.94 15.03
CA VAL A 287 -9.01 15.28 15.67
C VAL A 287 -9.14 15.28 17.18
N ASP A 288 -8.63 14.23 17.82
CA ASP A 288 -8.41 14.18 19.26
C ASP A 288 -7.22 15.11 19.60
N PRO A 289 -7.44 16.25 20.29
CA PRO A 289 -6.38 17.24 20.53
C PRO A 289 -5.26 16.71 21.42
N GLU A 290 -5.52 15.69 22.25
CA GLU A 290 -4.51 15.10 23.13
C GLU A 290 -3.58 14.14 22.38
N GLU A 291 -4.09 13.49 21.33
CA GLU A 291 -3.37 12.44 20.61
C GLU A 291 -2.78 12.90 19.27
N ILE A 292 -3.38 13.92 18.63
CA ILE A 292 -3.00 14.35 17.28
C ILE A 292 -1.55 14.84 17.20
N GLY A 293 -0.98 15.29 18.33
CA GLY A 293 0.42 15.68 18.43
C GLY A 293 1.41 14.58 18.02
N CYS A 294 1.01 13.30 18.05
CA CYS A 294 1.82 12.22 17.50
C CYS A 294 2.08 12.38 15.99
N LEU A 295 1.07 12.80 15.22
CA LEU A 295 1.21 13.01 13.78
C LEU A 295 2.21 14.14 13.49
N GLU A 296 2.07 15.24 14.22
CA GLU A 296 2.94 16.42 14.08
C GLU A 296 4.39 16.08 14.46
N ARG A 297 4.58 15.37 15.58
CA ARG A 297 5.91 14.90 16.02
C ARG A 297 6.57 14.01 14.96
N VAL A 298 5.83 13.07 14.38
CA VAL A 298 6.35 12.16 13.33
C VAL A 298 6.65 12.93 12.04
N SER A 299 5.87 13.96 11.70
CA SER A 299 6.15 14.80 10.52
C SER A 299 7.46 15.60 10.65
N GLY A 300 7.85 15.94 11.89
CA GLY A 300 9.07 16.67 12.22
C GLY A 300 10.29 15.80 12.55
N LEU A 301 10.21 14.47 12.39
CA LEU A 301 11.30 13.58 12.76
C LEU A 301 12.56 13.80 11.91
N ASN A 302 13.72 13.48 12.48
CA ASN A 302 15.00 13.44 11.78
C ASN A 302 15.19 12.05 11.14
N ASP A 303 15.01 11.96 9.83
CA ASP A 303 15.14 10.71 9.06
C ASP A 303 16.58 10.33 8.74
N GLU A 304 17.54 11.19 9.11
CA GLU A 304 18.99 10.95 9.05
C GLU A 304 19.60 10.67 10.44
N ALA A 305 18.76 10.46 11.46
CA ALA A 305 19.22 10.16 12.82
C ALA A 305 20.06 8.87 12.86
N ASN A 306 21.21 8.94 13.53
CA ASN A 306 22.10 7.80 13.75
C ASN A 306 21.94 7.19 15.14
N CYS A 307 21.26 7.87 16.06
CA CYS A 307 20.89 7.36 17.37
C CYS A 307 19.48 7.81 17.78
N VAL A 308 19.00 7.28 18.91
CA VAL A 308 17.64 7.55 19.41
C VAL A 308 17.48 9.01 19.83
N ASP A 309 18.53 9.61 20.40
CA ASP A 309 18.51 10.98 20.90
C ASP A 309 18.38 12.02 19.77
N GLU A 310 18.83 11.65 18.56
CA GLU A 310 18.75 12.48 17.36
C GLU A 310 17.40 12.39 16.64
N LEU A 311 16.51 11.47 17.05
CA LEU A 311 15.29 11.15 16.31
C LEU A 311 14.28 12.30 16.26
N TYR A 312 14.21 13.09 17.33
CA TYR A 312 13.33 14.24 17.46
C TYR A 312 14.13 15.49 17.88
N PRO A 313 13.80 16.69 17.34
CA PRO A 313 14.55 17.92 17.62
C PRO A 313 14.66 18.30 19.11
N ASP A 314 13.64 17.96 19.89
CA ASP A 314 13.57 18.30 21.32
C ASP A 314 14.27 17.28 22.23
N GLY A 315 14.93 16.27 21.65
CA GLY A 315 15.70 15.26 22.40
C GLY A 315 14.91 14.40 23.36
N GLN A 316 13.57 14.49 23.37
CA GLN A 316 12.71 13.63 24.18
C GLN A 316 12.34 12.37 23.41
N PRO A 317 12.96 11.21 23.68
CA PRO A 317 12.31 9.95 23.35
C PRO A 317 10.99 9.89 24.11
N SER A 318 9.92 9.36 23.53
CA SER A 318 8.75 8.97 24.33
C SER A 318 9.17 7.79 25.23
N PRO A 319 9.47 7.98 26.52
CA PRO A 319 10.07 6.94 27.36
C PRO A 319 9.02 5.96 27.91
N SER A 320 7.74 6.31 27.84
CA SER A 320 6.63 5.51 28.38
C SER A 320 6.42 4.22 27.58
N ALA A 321 6.42 4.31 26.25
CA ALA A 321 6.28 3.13 25.38
C ALA A 321 7.40 2.10 25.60
N TRP A 322 8.60 2.55 26.01
CA TRP A 322 9.73 1.68 26.37
C TRP A 322 9.49 0.87 27.62
N GLN A 323 9.04 1.54 28.68
CA GLN A 323 8.81 0.89 29.97
C GLN A 323 7.71 -0.15 29.83
N ASP A 324 6.64 0.14 29.09
CA ASP A 324 5.55 -0.80 28.85
C ASP A 324 5.93 -1.97 27.94
N LEU A 325 6.77 -1.74 26.91
CA LEU A 325 7.22 -2.79 25.99
C LEU A 325 8.23 -3.75 26.64
N VAL A 326 9.13 -3.23 27.49
CA VAL A 326 10.12 -4.03 28.23
C VAL A 326 9.50 -4.72 29.44
N ALA A 327 8.51 -4.10 30.11
CA ALA A 327 7.83 -4.67 31.26
C ALA A 327 6.74 -5.69 30.90
N SER A 328 6.35 -5.81 29.62
CA SER A 328 5.32 -6.76 29.19
C SER A 328 5.84 -8.21 29.23
N PRO A 329 5.29 -9.11 30.10
CA PRO A 329 5.76 -10.48 30.22
C PRO A 329 5.33 -11.39 29.06
N SER A 330 4.45 -10.91 28.16
CA SER A 330 3.85 -11.74 27.13
C SER A 330 4.77 -11.91 25.92
N ARG A 331 5.60 -12.96 25.98
CA ARG A 331 6.02 -13.71 24.79
C ARG A 331 4.76 -14.29 24.13
N ALA A 332 4.18 -13.57 23.17
CA ALA A 332 3.14 -14.14 22.31
C ALA A 332 3.76 -15.26 21.47
N SER A 333 3.24 -16.48 21.67
CA SER A 333 3.46 -17.68 20.85
C SER A 333 2.77 -17.55 19.50
#